data_AF-A0A7T9DJ35-F1
#
_entry.id   AF-A0A7T9DJ35-F1
#
_cell.length_a   1.000
_cell.length_b   1.000
_cell.length_c   1.000
_cell.angle_alpha   90.00
_cell.angle_beta   90.00
_cell.angle_gamma   90.00
#
_symmetry.space_group_name_H-M   'P 1'
#
loop_
_entity.id
_entity.type
_entity.pdbx_description
1 polymer ?
#
loop_
_entity_poly.entity_id
_entity_poly.type
_entity_poly.pdbx_seq_one_letter_code
_entity_poly.pdbx_strand_id
1 'polypeptide(L)'
;MPSGRQRQTQIRQRQKRRIKNKGGKAAYALWEGQIRGAQKRKGIPPGKEFDKDVKQYYEIKNLSTIERMFRQRVKEMRTRDRRFLGKSALAILSVIRLHSEPTYFHNLRVGLLASALLEGEGRDPTLGFYGGALHDTGKALTEHSLLTGRDINADEYARIKAHAKDGFDLLRDHFKFCSAMAGMHHNEHSSGYGIEPKEMGLELSHQSERLLHDVSVVIALADFVDAAMSRKAMVIKDPKLQGKPLRTMLTMAYPSQRDRIQRILASPLISLFYSRKPE
;
A
#
# COMPACT_ATOMS: atom_id res chain seq x y z
N MET A 1 29.92 6.64 -41.14
CA MET A 1 28.74 7.55 -41.21
C MET A 1 27.48 6.69 -41.34
N PRO A 2 26.49 6.75 -40.44
CA PRO A 2 25.30 5.89 -40.57
C PRO A 2 24.49 6.30 -41.80
N SER A 3 24.06 5.32 -42.60
CA SER A 3 23.35 5.53 -43.87
C SER A 3 22.01 6.25 -43.67
N GLY A 4 21.52 6.96 -44.69
CA GLY A 4 20.30 7.79 -44.62
C GLY A 4 19.06 7.05 -44.10
N ARG A 5 18.95 5.73 -44.33
CA ARG A 5 17.88 4.87 -43.78
C ARG A 5 17.98 4.66 -42.26
N GLN A 6 19.19 4.57 -41.70
CA GLN A 6 19.39 4.39 -40.25
C GLN A 6 19.01 5.66 -39.47
N ARG A 7 19.25 6.86 -40.03
CA ARG A 7 18.85 8.14 -39.42
C ARG A 7 17.32 8.32 -39.40
N GLN A 8 16.62 8.00 -40.49
CA GLN A 8 15.14 8.09 -40.53
C GLN A 8 14.44 7.11 -39.57
N THR A 9 15.01 5.92 -39.37
CA THR A 9 14.46 4.91 -38.46
C THR A 9 14.60 5.33 -36.99
N GLN A 10 15.72 5.94 -36.62
CA GLN A 10 15.93 6.50 -35.27
C GLN A 10 15.04 7.70 -34.96
N ILE A 11 14.77 8.56 -35.95
CA ILE A 11 13.85 9.72 -35.79
C ILE A 11 12.41 9.24 -35.59
N ARG A 12 11.95 8.25 -36.38
CA ARG A 12 10.61 7.65 -36.22
C ARG A 12 10.43 6.93 -34.88
N GLN A 13 11.45 6.23 -34.38
CA GLN A 13 11.40 5.61 -33.04
C GLN A 13 11.40 6.64 -31.89
N ARG A 14 12.15 7.75 -32.04
CA ARG A 14 12.13 8.87 -31.09
C ARG A 14 10.78 9.60 -31.09
N GLN A 15 10.18 9.83 -32.25
CA GLN A 15 8.84 10.42 -32.37
C GLN A 15 7.75 9.50 -31.80
N LYS A 16 7.77 8.18 -32.07
CA LYS A 16 6.84 7.21 -31.45
C LYS A 16 6.97 7.16 -29.92
N ARG A 17 8.18 7.24 -29.36
CA ARG A 17 8.41 7.35 -27.90
C ARG A 17 7.93 8.68 -27.31
N ARG A 18 8.04 9.78 -28.06
CA ARG A 18 7.58 11.11 -27.65
C ARG A 18 6.04 11.21 -27.69
N ILE A 19 5.39 10.53 -28.63
CA ILE A 19 3.93 10.40 -28.74
C ILE A 19 3.37 9.49 -27.63
N LYS A 20 3.99 8.33 -27.34
CA LYS A 20 3.60 7.46 -26.20
C LYS A 20 3.73 8.15 -24.82
N ASN A 21 4.76 8.99 -24.61
CA ASN A 21 4.93 9.74 -23.37
C ASN A 21 3.99 10.95 -23.24
N LYS A 22 3.52 11.52 -24.36
CA LYS A 22 2.48 12.57 -24.36
C LYS A 22 1.11 11.99 -24.04
N GLY A 23 0.79 10.78 -24.52
CA GLY A 23 -0.48 10.10 -24.25
C GLY A 23 -0.76 9.88 -22.76
N GLY A 24 0.23 9.46 -21.96
CA GLY A 24 0.04 9.25 -20.52
C GLY A 24 -0.11 10.55 -19.69
N LYS A 25 0.59 11.63 -20.07
CA LYS A 25 0.40 12.95 -19.44
C LYS A 25 -0.93 13.58 -19.83
N ALA A 26 -1.32 13.45 -21.08
CA ALA A 26 -2.61 13.92 -21.59
C ALA A 26 -3.77 13.13 -20.96
N ALA A 27 -3.63 11.80 -20.81
CA ALA A 27 -4.62 10.95 -20.15
C ALA A 27 -4.76 11.29 -18.65
N TYR A 28 -3.65 11.52 -17.93
CA TYR A 28 -3.70 11.96 -16.53
C TYR A 28 -4.35 13.35 -16.38
N ALA A 29 -4.04 14.30 -17.27
CA ALA A 29 -4.65 15.63 -17.27
C ALA A 29 -6.14 15.61 -17.66
N LEU A 30 -6.54 14.76 -18.62
CA LEU A 30 -7.93 14.51 -18.97
C LEU A 30 -8.69 13.89 -17.80
N TRP A 31 -8.08 12.90 -17.12
CA TRP A 31 -8.65 12.24 -15.95
C TRP A 31 -8.80 13.22 -14.78
N GLU A 32 -7.80 14.06 -14.47
CA GLU A 32 -7.94 15.13 -13.46
C GLU A 32 -9.04 16.13 -13.82
N GLY A 33 -9.16 16.52 -15.09
CA GLY A 33 -10.23 17.38 -15.57
C GLY A 33 -11.62 16.74 -15.42
N GLN A 34 -11.73 15.45 -15.70
CA GLN A 34 -12.96 14.67 -15.55
C GLN A 34 -13.34 14.49 -14.08
N ILE A 35 -12.38 14.25 -13.18
CA ILE A 35 -12.59 14.19 -11.72
C ILE A 35 -13.10 15.54 -11.20
N ARG A 36 -12.43 16.64 -11.53
CA ARG A 36 -12.88 18.00 -11.13
C ARG A 36 -14.27 18.31 -11.68
N GLY A 37 -14.55 17.91 -12.92
CA GLY A 37 -15.85 18.07 -13.55
C GLY A 37 -16.95 17.16 -12.94
N ALA A 38 -16.59 15.97 -12.45
CA ALA A 38 -17.51 15.06 -11.77
C ALA A 38 -17.81 15.52 -10.33
N GLN A 39 -16.80 16.02 -9.61
CA GLN A 39 -16.96 16.61 -8.28
C GLN A 39 -17.92 17.80 -8.31
N LYS A 40 -17.74 18.71 -9.29
CA LYS A 40 -18.61 19.87 -9.50
C LYS A 40 -20.05 19.49 -9.86
N ARG A 41 -20.25 18.42 -10.64
CA ARG A 41 -21.57 17.92 -11.06
C ARG A 41 -22.33 17.18 -9.96
N LYS A 42 -21.63 16.54 -9.03
CA LYS A 42 -22.24 15.81 -7.89
C LYS A 42 -22.37 16.67 -6.62
N GLY A 43 -22.09 17.97 -6.68
CA GLY A 43 -22.09 18.83 -5.49
C GLY A 43 -21.04 18.43 -4.45
N ILE A 44 -20.02 17.65 -4.83
CA ILE A 44 -18.91 17.27 -3.95
C ILE A 44 -18.01 18.50 -3.86
N PRO A 45 -17.90 19.16 -2.69
CA PRO A 45 -17.16 20.39 -2.57
C PRO A 45 -15.67 20.15 -2.89
N PRO A 46 -14.99 21.07 -3.61
CA PRO A 46 -13.56 20.98 -3.82
C PRO A 46 -12.88 21.08 -2.46
N GLY A 47 -12.22 19.99 -2.04
CA GLY A 47 -11.38 19.90 -0.84
C GLY A 47 -11.82 20.79 0.32
N LYS A 48 -12.92 20.43 1.01
CA LYS A 48 -13.14 20.94 2.38
C LYS A 48 -11.98 20.49 3.27
N GLU A 49 -11.80 21.09 4.44
CA GLU A 49 -10.70 20.86 5.40
C GLU A 49 -10.56 19.40 5.92
N PHE A 50 -10.27 18.42 5.05
CA PHE A 50 -10.20 16.98 5.32
C PHE A 50 -9.08 16.56 6.28
N ASP A 51 -8.07 17.41 6.48
CA ASP A 51 -6.96 17.15 7.43
C ASP A 51 -7.42 17.19 8.91
N LYS A 52 -8.53 17.89 9.23
CA LYS A 52 -9.08 17.91 10.60
C LYS A 52 -9.77 16.59 10.98
N ASP A 53 -10.50 15.98 10.04
CA ASP A 53 -11.29 14.77 10.28
C ASP A 53 -10.40 13.53 10.44
N VAL A 54 -9.30 13.42 9.69
CA VAL A 54 -8.34 12.31 9.87
C VAL A 54 -7.64 12.41 11.23
N LYS A 55 -7.23 13.60 11.67
CA LYS A 55 -6.59 13.80 12.99
C LYS A 55 -7.54 13.53 14.16
N GLN A 56 -8.86 13.56 13.96
CA GLN A 56 -9.81 13.22 15.01
C GLN A 56 -9.72 11.75 15.41
N TYR A 57 -9.52 10.84 14.46
CA TYR A 57 -9.51 9.39 14.71
C TYR A 57 -8.10 8.78 14.73
N TYR A 58 -7.11 9.49 14.19
CA TYR A 58 -5.75 8.98 13.99
C TYR A 58 -4.67 9.82 14.69
N GLU A 59 -3.60 9.16 15.13
CA GLU A 59 -2.41 9.74 15.79
C GLU A 59 -1.19 9.77 14.86
N ILE A 60 -1.40 10.30 13.66
CA ILE A 60 -0.38 10.38 12.62
C ILE A 60 0.26 11.77 12.62
N LYS A 61 1.58 11.80 12.55
CA LYS A 61 2.38 13.04 12.40
C LYS A 61 2.68 13.32 10.93
N ASN A 62 2.80 14.61 10.61
CA ASN A 62 3.48 15.11 9.42
C ASN A 62 3.06 14.43 8.09
N LEU A 63 1.76 14.40 7.77
CA LEU A 63 1.21 13.77 6.55
C LEU A 63 1.94 14.21 5.27
N SER A 64 2.27 15.50 5.14
CA SER A 64 3.02 16.03 4.00
C SER A 64 4.45 15.48 3.91
N THR A 65 5.10 15.23 5.05
CA THR A 65 6.42 14.58 5.10
C THR A 65 6.31 13.12 4.67
N ILE A 66 5.29 12.39 5.11
CA ILE A 66 5.05 11.00 4.69
C ILE A 66 4.89 10.93 3.16
N GLU A 67 4.06 11.78 2.56
CA GLU A 67 3.90 11.80 1.09
C GLU A 67 5.20 12.17 0.37
N ARG A 68 5.94 13.15 0.90
CA ARG A 68 7.22 13.56 0.32
C ARG A 68 8.23 12.43 0.36
N MET A 69 8.35 11.72 1.48
CA MET A 69 9.21 10.55 1.63
C MET A 69 8.80 9.43 0.67
N PHE A 70 7.50 9.13 0.59
CA PHE A 70 7.00 8.11 -0.34
C PHE A 70 7.34 8.46 -1.79
N ARG A 71 7.06 9.70 -2.22
CA ARG A 71 7.38 10.17 -3.58
C ARG A 71 8.88 10.19 -3.85
N GLN A 72 9.69 10.49 -2.84
CA GLN A 72 11.14 10.41 -2.94
C GLN A 72 11.59 8.94 -3.13
N ARG A 73 11.06 8.02 -2.34
CA ARG A 73 11.37 6.58 -2.46
C ARG A 73 10.95 6.02 -3.83
N VAL A 74 9.81 6.44 -4.39
CA VAL A 74 9.43 6.13 -5.79
C VAL A 74 10.47 6.62 -6.80
N LYS A 75 11.08 7.80 -6.58
CA LYS A 75 12.12 8.34 -7.46
C LYS A 75 13.44 7.57 -7.32
N GLU A 76 13.84 7.21 -6.10
CA GLU A 76 15.04 6.42 -5.80
C GLU A 76 14.96 5.02 -6.44
N MET A 77 13.81 4.37 -6.35
CA MET A 77 13.56 3.05 -6.93
C MET A 77 13.31 3.08 -8.45
N ARG A 78 13.42 4.25 -9.09
CA ARG A 78 13.07 4.46 -10.51
C ARG A 78 14.20 4.00 -11.44
N THR A 79 14.43 2.70 -11.51
CA THR A 79 15.24 2.11 -12.59
C THR A 79 14.50 2.19 -13.93
N ARG A 80 15.20 1.90 -15.03
CA ARG A 80 14.61 1.92 -16.38
C ARG A 80 13.40 0.99 -16.49
N ASP A 81 13.46 -0.16 -15.83
CA ASP A 81 12.43 -1.20 -15.86
C ASP A 81 11.32 -0.96 -14.82
N ARG A 82 11.63 -0.29 -13.71
CA ARG A 82 10.68 -0.02 -12.61
C ARG A 82 9.93 1.31 -12.75
N ARG A 83 10.24 2.12 -13.76
CA ARG A 83 9.58 3.42 -13.98
C ARG A 83 8.08 3.31 -14.21
N PHE A 84 7.64 2.26 -14.89
CA PHE A 84 6.22 2.03 -15.12
C PHE A 84 5.52 1.70 -13.80
N LEU A 85 6.09 0.77 -13.02
CA LEU A 85 5.57 0.36 -11.72
C LEU A 85 5.36 1.55 -10.77
N GLY A 86 6.35 2.43 -10.64
CA GLY A 86 6.23 3.60 -9.76
C GLY A 86 5.12 4.58 -10.16
N LYS A 87 4.90 4.78 -11.47
CA LYS A 87 3.80 5.63 -11.95
C LYS A 87 2.44 4.98 -11.74
N SER A 88 2.34 3.69 -12.02
CA SER A 88 1.09 2.94 -11.87
C SER A 88 0.69 2.83 -10.40
N ALA A 89 1.64 2.58 -9.50
CA ALA A 89 1.41 2.57 -8.06
C ALA A 89 0.85 3.92 -7.57
N LEU A 90 1.46 5.04 -7.99
CA LEU A 90 0.95 6.38 -7.66
C LEU A 90 -0.46 6.63 -8.22
N ALA A 91 -0.78 6.12 -9.40
CA ALA A 91 -2.12 6.25 -9.98
C ALA A 91 -3.15 5.43 -9.19
N ILE A 92 -2.85 4.18 -8.84
CA ILE A 92 -3.71 3.33 -8.01
C ILE A 92 -3.93 3.98 -6.64
N LEU A 93 -2.86 4.42 -5.98
CA LEU A 93 -2.92 5.12 -4.71
C LEU A 93 -3.76 6.41 -4.79
N SER A 94 -3.76 7.13 -5.92
CA SER A 94 -4.61 8.31 -6.08
C SER A 94 -6.10 7.99 -6.09
N VAL A 95 -6.49 6.83 -6.64
CA VAL A 95 -7.87 6.33 -6.57
C VAL A 95 -8.25 6.00 -5.12
N ILE A 96 -7.36 5.31 -4.40
CA ILE A 96 -7.55 5.03 -2.97
C ILE A 96 -7.67 6.33 -2.18
N ARG A 97 -6.84 7.35 -2.46
CA ARG A 97 -6.91 8.66 -1.77
C ARG A 97 -8.26 9.34 -1.95
N LEU A 98 -8.82 9.29 -3.17
CA LEU A 98 -10.13 9.87 -3.46
C LEU A 98 -11.26 9.12 -2.76
N HIS A 99 -11.09 7.81 -2.54
CA HIS A 99 -12.07 6.96 -1.88
C HIS A 99 -11.96 6.97 -0.35
N SER A 100 -10.75 6.88 0.19
CA SER A 100 -10.45 6.85 1.62
C SER A 100 -9.04 7.37 1.86
N GLU A 101 -8.95 8.64 2.25
CA GLU A 101 -7.68 9.28 2.62
C GLU A 101 -6.97 8.56 3.79
N PRO A 102 -7.67 8.07 4.84
CA PRO A 102 -7.03 7.27 5.89
C PRO A 102 -6.34 6.01 5.34
N THR A 103 -7.00 5.28 4.43
CA THR A 103 -6.43 4.09 3.79
C THR A 103 -5.26 4.45 2.90
N TYR A 104 -5.33 5.55 2.15
CA TYR A 104 -4.19 6.02 1.36
C TYR A 104 -2.95 6.27 2.22
N PHE A 105 -3.09 7.01 3.34
CA PHE A 105 -1.95 7.30 4.19
C PHE A 105 -1.43 6.07 4.94
N HIS A 106 -2.32 5.15 5.32
CA HIS A 106 -1.96 3.83 5.82
C HIS A 106 -1.07 3.08 4.82
N ASN A 107 -1.50 2.97 3.57
CA ASN A 107 -0.72 2.31 2.52
C ASN A 107 0.66 2.92 2.32
N LEU A 108 0.78 4.25 2.37
CA LEU A 108 2.08 4.91 2.24
C LEU A 108 3.03 4.51 3.37
N ARG A 109 2.55 4.53 4.61
CA ARG A 109 3.35 4.20 5.79
C ARG A 109 3.71 2.72 5.84
N VAL A 110 2.77 1.82 5.55
CA VAL A 110 3.03 0.37 5.45
C VAL A 110 4.10 0.07 4.40
N GLY A 111 4.00 0.67 3.21
CA GLY A 111 5.04 0.54 2.18
C GLY A 111 6.42 1.03 2.64
N LEU A 112 6.49 2.18 3.33
CA LEU A 112 7.76 2.72 3.84
C LEU A 112 8.34 1.85 4.98
N LEU A 113 7.51 1.37 5.89
CA LEU A 113 7.92 0.49 7.00
C LEU A 113 8.42 -0.87 6.48
N ALA A 114 7.65 -1.52 5.61
CA ALA A 114 8.03 -2.79 5.00
C ALA A 114 9.31 -2.66 4.16
N SER A 115 9.44 -1.56 3.41
CA SER A 115 10.67 -1.24 2.66
C SER A 115 11.88 -1.13 3.59
N ALA A 116 11.76 -0.41 4.72
CA ALA A 116 12.86 -0.23 5.67
C ALA A 116 13.24 -1.53 6.38
N LEU A 117 12.26 -2.39 6.68
CA LEU A 117 12.51 -3.68 7.32
C LEU A 117 13.32 -4.61 6.40
N LEU A 118 12.93 -4.73 5.12
CA LEU A 118 13.71 -5.52 4.15
C LEU A 118 15.10 -4.92 3.88
N GLU A 119 15.21 -3.60 3.82
CA GLU A 119 16.50 -2.91 3.67
C GLU A 119 17.44 -3.24 4.83
N GLY A 120 16.94 -3.25 6.07
CA GLY A 120 17.68 -3.65 7.26
C GLY A 120 18.06 -5.14 7.32
N GLU A 121 17.41 -5.98 6.51
CA GLU A 121 17.77 -7.39 6.28
C GLU A 121 18.75 -7.58 5.11
N GLY A 122 19.17 -6.49 4.44
CA GLY A 122 20.02 -6.57 3.25
C GLY A 122 19.31 -7.10 2.01
N ARG A 123 17.98 -7.00 1.95
CA ARG A 123 17.13 -7.53 0.87
C ARG A 123 16.58 -6.42 -0.01
N ASP A 124 16.04 -6.78 -1.18
CA ASP A 124 15.48 -5.79 -2.12
C ASP A 124 14.29 -5.04 -1.47
N PRO A 125 14.46 -3.74 -1.14
CA PRO A 125 13.42 -2.97 -0.45
C PRO A 125 12.20 -2.71 -1.33
N THR A 126 12.30 -2.90 -2.65
CA THR A 126 11.19 -2.62 -3.57
C THR A 126 10.03 -3.61 -3.42
N LEU A 127 10.32 -4.82 -2.95
CA LEU A 127 9.30 -5.84 -2.67
C LEU A 127 8.37 -5.37 -1.55
N GLY A 128 8.95 -4.96 -0.41
CA GLY A 128 8.22 -4.42 0.72
C GLY A 128 7.55 -3.08 0.38
N PHE A 129 8.23 -2.21 -0.37
CA PHE A 129 7.69 -0.90 -0.74
C PHE A 129 6.41 -1.01 -1.58
N TYR A 130 6.46 -1.70 -2.73
CA TYR A 130 5.30 -1.80 -3.62
C TYR A 130 4.27 -2.83 -3.14
N GLY A 131 4.70 -3.91 -2.50
CA GLY A 131 3.80 -4.86 -1.86
C GLY A 131 2.99 -4.20 -0.75
N GLY A 132 3.66 -3.52 0.17
CA GLY A 132 3.02 -2.80 1.27
C GLY A 132 2.20 -1.58 0.82
N ALA A 133 2.63 -0.85 -0.21
CA ALA A 133 1.85 0.30 -0.70
C ALA A 133 0.55 -0.10 -1.43
N LEU A 134 0.47 -1.32 -1.96
CA LEU A 134 -0.68 -1.77 -2.75
C LEU A 134 -1.48 -2.89 -2.09
N HIS A 135 -1.10 -3.36 -0.90
CA HIS A 135 -1.75 -4.47 -0.20
C HIS A 135 -3.27 -4.24 -0.04
N ASP A 136 -3.64 -3.00 0.26
CA ASP A 136 -5.01 -2.61 0.60
C ASP A 136 -5.81 -2.06 -0.60
N THR A 137 -5.34 -2.30 -1.83
CA THR A 137 -5.97 -1.74 -3.05
C THR A 137 -7.44 -2.13 -3.19
N GLY A 138 -7.82 -3.32 -2.74
CA GLY A 138 -9.22 -3.77 -2.78
C GLY A 138 -10.17 -2.92 -1.93
N LYS A 139 -9.68 -2.13 -0.97
CA LYS A 139 -10.53 -1.21 -0.20
C LYS A 139 -11.15 -0.12 -1.06
N ALA A 140 -10.66 0.10 -2.29
CA ALA A 140 -11.32 0.95 -3.29
C ALA A 140 -12.72 0.43 -3.69
N LEU A 141 -13.01 -0.87 -3.51
CA LEU A 141 -14.33 -1.47 -3.75
C LEU A 141 -15.15 -1.64 -2.46
N THR A 142 -14.56 -1.40 -1.29
CA THR A 142 -15.27 -1.45 -0.01
C THR A 142 -16.13 -0.20 0.17
N GLU A 143 -17.33 -0.35 0.73
CA GLU A 143 -18.22 0.77 1.01
C GLU A 143 -17.51 1.83 1.87
N HIS A 144 -17.53 3.10 1.44
CA HIS A 144 -16.81 4.18 2.12
C HIS A 144 -17.18 4.31 3.60
N SER A 145 -18.47 4.12 3.95
CA SER A 145 -18.99 4.20 5.32
C SER A 145 -18.31 3.22 6.29
N LEU A 146 -17.69 2.14 5.78
CA LEU A 146 -16.97 1.14 6.55
C LEU A 146 -15.50 1.51 6.78
N LEU A 147 -15.00 2.54 6.10
CA LEU A 147 -13.60 2.99 6.16
C LEU A 147 -13.41 4.28 6.99
N THR A 148 -14.49 4.83 7.54
CA THR A 148 -14.51 6.14 8.23
C THR A 148 -14.00 6.11 9.67
N GLY A 149 -13.51 4.97 10.16
CA GLY A 149 -12.98 4.85 11.53
C GLY A 149 -14.04 4.81 12.63
N ARG A 150 -15.32 4.67 12.27
CA ARG A 150 -16.39 4.34 13.21
C ARG A 150 -16.29 2.88 13.68
N ASP A 151 -17.01 2.57 14.74
CA ASP A 151 -17.21 1.19 15.15
C ASP A 151 -17.96 0.42 14.05
N ILE A 152 -17.45 -0.77 13.77
CA ILE A 152 -18.02 -1.73 12.84
C ILE A 152 -18.37 -3.03 13.58
N ASN A 153 -19.53 -3.58 13.26
CA ASN A 153 -19.97 -4.86 13.79
C ASN A 153 -19.31 -6.04 13.05
N ALA A 154 -19.63 -7.27 13.44
CA ALA A 154 -19.03 -8.48 12.87
C ALA A 154 -19.35 -8.67 11.37
N ASP A 155 -20.57 -8.37 10.95
CA ASP A 155 -21.03 -8.52 9.56
C ASP A 155 -20.40 -7.47 8.65
N GLU A 156 -20.32 -6.23 9.13
CA GLU A 156 -19.62 -5.13 8.48
C GLU A 156 -18.13 -5.45 8.32
N TYR A 157 -17.50 -6.01 9.36
CA TYR A 157 -16.12 -6.46 9.27
C TYR A 157 -15.96 -7.61 8.27
N ALA A 158 -16.92 -8.55 8.21
CA ALA A 158 -16.92 -9.61 7.20
C ALA A 158 -16.96 -9.05 5.77
N ARG A 159 -17.72 -7.98 5.53
CA ARG A 159 -17.72 -7.27 4.24
C ARG A 159 -16.37 -6.59 3.94
N ILE A 160 -15.71 -6.01 4.94
CA ILE A 160 -14.38 -5.41 4.75
C ILE A 160 -13.36 -6.48 4.35
N LYS A 161 -13.41 -7.70 4.90
CA LYS A 161 -12.44 -8.77 4.59
C LYS A 161 -12.39 -9.13 3.10
N ALA A 162 -13.44 -8.87 2.34
CA ALA A 162 -13.47 -9.08 0.89
C ALA A 162 -12.38 -8.29 0.14
N HIS A 163 -11.88 -7.19 0.72
CA HIS A 163 -10.85 -6.37 0.08
C HIS A 163 -9.56 -7.13 -0.25
N ALA A 164 -9.24 -8.20 0.47
CA ALA A 164 -8.07 -9.03 0.15
C ALA A 164 -8.24 -9.71 -1.21
N LYS A 165 -9.43 -10.30 -1.45
CA LYS A 165 -9.78 -10.93 -2.72
C LYS A 165 -9.92 -9.91 -3.84
N ASP A 166 -10.60 -8.81 -3.58
CA ASP A 166 -10.77 -7.72 -4.53
C ASP A 166 -9.43 -7.11 -4.95
N GLY A 167 -8.51 -6.91 -4.00
CA GLY A 167 -7.18 -6.38 -4.26
C GLY A 167 -6.33 -7.32 -5.11
N PHE A 168 -6.39 -8.62 -4.84
CA PHE A 168 -5.76 -9.63 -5.69
C PHE A 168 -6.32 -9.58 -7.12
N ASP A 169 -7.65 -9.63 -7.28
CA ASP A 169 -8.28 -9.65 -8.60
C ASP A 169 -7.99 -8.38 -9.41
N LEU A 170 -8.00 -7.20 -8.77
CA LEU A 170 -7.70 -5.92 -9.43
C LEU A 170 -6.27 -5.83 -9.96
N LEU A 171 -5.32 -6.53 -9.30
CA LEU A 171 -3.89 -6.37 -9.56
C LEU A 171 -3.29 -7.52 -10.39
N ARG A 172 -3.91 -8.72 -10.40
CA ARG A 172 -3.28 -9.96 -10.89
C ARG A 172 -2.80 -9.95 -12.34
N ASP A 173 -3.42 -9.18 -13.22
CA ASP A 173 -3.07 -9.16 -14.64
C ASP A 173 -1.83 -8.30 -14.96
N HIS A 174 -1.50 -7.34 -14.09
CA HIS A 174 -0.46 -6.35 -14.35
C HIS A 174 0.59 -6.24 -13.24
N PHE A 175 0.25 -6.68 -12.03
CA PHE A 175 1.06 -6.56 -10.81
C PHE A 175 1.02 -7.86 -10.00
N LYS A 176 1.32 -9.01 -10.62
CA LYS A 176 1.26 -10.36 -10.00
C LYS A 176 1.85 -10.45 -8.59
N PHE A 177 3.00 -9.82 -8.37
CA PHE A 177 3.61 -9.81 -7.03
C PHE A 177 2.75 -9.02 -6.03
N CYS A 178 2.36 -7.80 -6.37
CA CYS A 178 1.51 -6.97 -5.52
C CYS A 178 0.12 -7.57 -5.32
N SER A 179 -0.45 -8.24 -6.33
CA SER A 179 -1.73 -8.94 -6.19
C SER A 179 -1.63 -10.06 -5.16
N ALA A 180 -0.57 -10.86 -5.20
CA ALA A 180 -0.33 -11.90 -4.21
C ALA A 180 -0.24 -11.29 -2.80
N MET A 181 0.53 -10.21 -2.63
CA MET A 181 0.63 -9.51 -1.34
C MET A 181 -0.72 -8.99 -0.86
N ALA A 182 -1.52 -8.38 -1.74
CA ALA A 182 -2.87 -7.91 -1.41
C ALA A 182 -3.78 -9.06 -0.93
N GLY A 183 -3.69 -10.22 -1.58
CA GLY A 183 -4.50 -11.39 -1.25
C GLY A 183 -4.10 -12.09 0.06
N MET A 184 -2.81 -12.26 0.33
CA MET A 184 -2.36 -13.20 1.38
C MET A 184 -1.77 -12.58 2.64
N HIS A 185 -1.38 -11.31 2.66
CA HIS A 185 -0.63 -10.77 3.81
C HIS A 185 -1.40 -10.92 5.14
N HIS A 186 -2.73 -10.87 5.12
CA HIS A 186 -3.56 -11.10 6.29
C HIS A 186 -3.59 -12.57 6.77
N ASN A 187 -3.19 -13.57 5.96
CA ASN A 187 -3.06 -14.97 6.39
C ASN A 187 -1.93 -15.19 7.38
N GLU A 188 -0.94 -14.29 7.41
CA GLU A 188 0.24 -14.44 8.26
C GLU A 188 -0.06 -14.19 9.75
N HIS A 189 -1.26 -13.69 10.05
CA HIS A 189 -1.77 -13.56 11.41
C HIS A 189 -2.37 -14.90 11.88
N SER A 190 -2.19 -15.27 13.16
CA SER A 190 -2.71 -16.53 13.72
C SER A 190 -4.24 -16.70 13.62
N SER A 191 -4.96 -15.57 13.59
CA SER A 191 -6.41 -15.46 13.33
C SER A 191 -6.71 -14.81 11.97
N GLY A 192 -5.84 -15.03 10.98
CA GLY A 192 -5.82 -14.35 9.68
C GLY A 192 -6.96 -14.75 8.72
N TYR A 193 -7.03 -14.02 7.62
CA TYR A 193 -7.92 -14.31 6.48
C TYR A 193 -7.23 -13.86 5.18
N GLY A 194 -7.75 -14.27 4.04
CA GLY A 194 -7.17 -13.89 2.76
C GLY A 194 -7.26 -15.03 1.76
N ILE A 195 -6.37 -14.99 0.79
CA ILE A 195 -6.24 -16.00 -0.27
C ILE A 195 -5.00 -16.82 0.00
N GLU A 196 -5.14 -18.13 0.10
CA GLU A 196 -4.00 -19.03 0.18
C GLU A 196 -3.25 -19.08 -1.16
N PRO A 197 -1.91 -19.24 -1.19
CA PRO A 197 -1.15 -19.31 -2.44
C PRO A 197 -1.71 -20.30 -3.46
N LYS A 198 -2.18 -21.47 -2.99
CA LYS A 198 -2.82 -22.51 -3.81
C LYS A 198 -4.09 -22.04 -4.53
N GLU A 199 -4.81 -21.06 -3.98
CA GLU A 199 -6.06 -20.52 -4.52
C GLU A 199 -5.81 -19.39 -5.52
N MET A 200 -4.59 -18.86 -5.58
CA MET A 200 -4.24 -17.77 -6.49
C MET A 200 -4.11 -18.24 -7.96
N GLY A 201 -3.97 -19.55 -8.19
CA GLY A 201 -3.71 -20.08 -9.53
C GLY A 201 -2.42 -19.53 -10.15
N LEU A 202 -1.42 -19.22 -9.31
CA LEU A 202 -0.11 -18.79 -9.75
C LEU A 202 0.80 -20.03 -9.90
N GLU A 203 1.37 -20.23 -11.09
CA GLU A 203 2.44 -21.19 -11.29
C GLU A 203 3.73 -20.64 -10.68
N LEU A 204 4.05 -21.06 -9.46
CA LEU A 204 5.21 -20.59 -8.69
C LEU A 204 6.19 -21.74 -8.47
N SER A 205 7.48 -21.44 -8.59
CA SER A 205 8.51 -22.33 -8.05
C SER A 205 8.48 -22.30 -6.53
N HIS A 206 8.99 -23.35 -5.88
CA HIS A 206 9.14 -23.38 -4.43
C HIS A 206 9.96 -22.18 -3.89
N GLN A 207 10.95 -21.69 -4.64
CA GLN A 207 11.71 -20.50 -4.27
C GLN A 207 10.83 -19.25 -4.29
N SER A 208 9.98 -19.10 -5.31
CA SER A 208 9.06 -17.97 -5.42
C SER A 208 7.97 -18.00 -4.34
N GLU A 209 7.43 -19.17 -4.03
CA GLU A 209 6.45 -19.35 -2.95
C GLU A 209 7.03 -18.95 -1.58
N ARG A 210 8.25 -19.42 -1.26
CA ARG A 210 8.95 -19.01 -0.03
C ARG A 210 9.20 -17.50 0.01
N LEU A 211 9.56 -16.89 -1.12
CA LEU A 211 9.76 -15.45 -1.19
C LEU A 211 8.45 -14.69 -0.95
N LEU A 212 7.32 -15.16 -1.51
CA LEU A 212 6.01 -14.54 -1.30
C LEU A 212 5.62 -14.59 0.18
N HIS A 213 5.67 -15.77 0.81
CA HIS A 213 5.39 -15.91 2.24
C HIS A 213 6.29 -15.04 3.11
N ASP A 214 7.58 -15.00 2.80
CA ASP A 214 8.49 -14.26 3.64
C ASP A 214 8.31 -12.73 3.50
N VAL A 215 7.92 -12.24 2.32
CA VAL A 215 7.57 -10.81 2.15
C VAL A 215 6.17 -10.49 2.65
N SER A 216 5.19 -11.41 2.56
CA SER A 216 3.86 -11.21 3.12
C SER A 216 3.91 -11.04 4.63
N VAL A 217 4.77 -11.79 5.33
CA VAL A 217 5.01 -11.61 6.79
C VAL A 217 5.55 -10.21 7.11
N VAL A 218 6.49 -9.70 6.32
CA VAL A 218 7.02 -8.32 6.48
C VAL A 218 5.91 -7.29 6.32
N ILE A 219 5.04 -7.46 5.32
CA ILE A 219 3.91 -6.56 5.08
C ILE A 219 2.88 -6.67 6.20
N ALA A 220 2.56 -7.88 6.67
CA ALA A 220 1.62 -8.13 7.76
C ALA A 220 2.08 -7.49 9.08
N LEU A 221 3.39 -7.56 9.38
CA LEU A 221 3.98 -6.87 10.51
C LEU A 221 3.87 -5.35 10.38
N ALA A 222 4.18 -4.80 9.20
CA ALA A 222 4.09 -3.37 8.95
C ALA A 222 2.63 -2.85 9.00
N ASP A 223 1.68 -3.59 8.44
CA ASP A 223 0.25 -3.33 8.51
C ASP A 223 -0.24 -3.31 9.97
N PHE A 224 0.08 -4.36 10.74
CA PHE A 224 -0.32 -4.44 12.15
C PHE A 224 0.25 -3.27 12.97
N VAL A 225 1.55 -2.96 12.81
CA VAL A 225 2.20 -1.84 13.51
C VAL A 225 1.54 -0.52 13.14
N ASP A 226 1.27 -0.28 11.85
CA ASP A 226 0.61 0.94 11.41
C ASP A 226 -0.80 1.06 11.99
N ALA A 227 -1.60 0.00 11.92
CA ALA A 227 -2.96 -0.02 12.42
C ALA A 227 -3.01 0.24 13.94
N ALA A 228 -2.09 -0.37 14.70
CA ALA A 228 -2.03 -0.21 16.15
C ALA A 228 -1.52 1.17 16.60
N MET A 229 -0.56 1.74 15.88
CA MET A 229 0.05 3.02 16.25
C MET A 229 -0.71 4.23 15.71
N SER A 230 -1.42 4.08 14.58
CA SER A 230 -2.11 5.20 13.93
C SER A 230 -3.51 5.45 14.48
N ARG A 231 -4.19 4.47 15.09
CA ARG A 231 -5.58 4.63 15.55
C ARG A 231 -5.64 5.06 17.01
N LYS A 232 -6.47 6.06 17.34
CA LYS A 232 -6.65 6.50 18.74
C LYS A 232 -7.28 5.41 19.61
N ALA A 233 -8.30 4.76 19.07
CA ALA A 233 -8.95 3.59 19.65
C ALA A 233 -8.82 2.44 18.65
N MET A 234 -7.79 1.61 18.80
CA MET A 234 -7.72 0.38 18.04
C MET A 234 -8.74 -0.60 18.63
N VAL A 235 -9.80 -0.88 17.88
CA VAL A 235 -10.67 -2.00 18.20
C VAL A 235 -9.94 -3.29 17.84
N ILE A 236 -9.21 -3.82 18.82
CA ILE A 236 -8.58 -5.13 18.71
C ILE A 236 -9.70 -6.17 18.79
N LYS A 237 -10.01 -6.78 17.65
CA LYS A 237 -11.11 -7.76 17.55
C LYS A 237 -10.73 -9.12 18.14
N ASP A 238 -9.44 -9.43 18.23
CA ASP A 238 -8.96 -10.63 18.92
C ASP A 238 -8.96 -10.38 20.45
N PRO A 239 -9.86 -11.01 21.23
CA PRO A 239 -9.93 -10.80 22.66
C PRO A 239 -8.63 -11.14 23.39
N LYS A 240 -7.80 -12.03 22.81
CA LYS A 240 -6.50 -12.42 23.39
C LYS A 240 -5.47 -11.30 23.28
N LEU A 241 -5.63 -10.36 22.35
CA LEU A 241 -4.70 -9.25 22.13
C LEU A 241 -5.17 -7.96 22.83
N GLN A 242 -6.46 -7.86 23.15
CA GLN A 242 -7.06 -6.65 23.71
C GLN A 242 -6.36 -6.19 25.00
N GLY A 243 -6.03 -4.89 25.06
CA GLY A 243 -5.40 -4.25 26.22
C GLY A 243 -3.93 -4.63 26.45
N LYS A 244 -3.33 -5.45 25.59
CA LYS A 244 -1.90 -5.82 25.70
C LYS A 244 -1.00 -4.74 25.06
N PRO A 245 0.24 -4.57 25.56
CA PRO A 245 1.25 -3.75 24.90
C PRO A 245 1.49 -4.21 23.46
N LEU A 246 1.88 -3.30 22.57
CA LEU A 246 2.07 -3.58 21.14
C LEU A 246 3.08 -4.69 20.91
N ARG A 247 4.20 -4.66 21.64
CA ARG A 247 5.21 -5.72 21.55
C ARG A 247 4.65 -7.09 21.88
N THR A 248 3.82 -7.17 22.92
CA THR A 248 3.18 -8.43 23.35
C THR A 248 2.20 -8.89 22.28
N MET A 249 1.38 -7.99 21.73
CA MET A 249 0.46 -8.32 20.65
C MET A 249 1.20 -8.90 19.43
N LEU A 250 2.27 -8.23 18.98
CA LEU A 250 3.07 -8.68 17.85
C LEU A 250 3.73 -10.04 18.12
N THR A 251 4.23 -10.27 19.33
CA THR A 251 4.87 -11.55 19.69
C THR A 251 3.86 -12.69 19.73
N MET A 252 2.62 -12.42 20.13
CA MET A 252 1.53 -13.40 20.10
C MET A 252 1.03 -13.67 18.68
N ALA A 253 0.94 -12.64 17.84
CA ALA A 253 0.48 -12.75 16.46
C ALA A 253 1.54 -13.39 15.54
N TYR A 254 2.82 -13.10 15.77
CA TYR A 254 3.95 -13.50 14.91
C TYR A 254 5.11 -14.08 15.74
N PRO A 255 4.93 -15.24 16.41
CA PRO A 255 5.87 -15.75 17.40
C PRO A 255 7.27 -16.08 16.84
N SER A 256 7.37 -16.43 15.56
CA SER A 256 8.64 -16.74 14.88
C SER A 256 9.39 -15.49 14.40
N GLN A 257 8.83 -14.28 14.55
CA GLN A 257 9.34 -13.06 13.92
C GLN A 257 10.00 -12.09 14.91
N ARG A 258 10.57 -12.59 16.01
CA ARG A 258 11.12 -11.76 17.11
C ARG A 258 12.08 -10.68 16.64
N ASP A 259 13.03 -11.03 15.76
CA ASP A 259 14.02 -10.09 15.24
C ASP A 259 13.39 -8.99 14.39
N ARG A 260 12.42 -9.35 13.55
CA ARG A 260 11.67 -8.39 12.73
C ARG A 260 10.82 -7.47 13.58
N ILE A 261 10.17 -7.99 14.62
CA ILE A 261 9.41 -7.21 15.61
C ILE A 261 10.34 -6.20 16.29
N GLN A 262 11.53 -6.61 16.74
CA GLN A 262 12.48 -5.69 17.34
C GLN A 262 12.92 -4.60 16.35
N ARG A 263 13.26 -4.97 15.11
CA ARG A 263 13.71 -4.03 14.07
C ARG A 263 12.64 -3.02 13.67
N ILE A 264 11.40 -3.46 13.46
CA ILE A 264 10.32 -2.55 13.04
C ILE A 264 9.94 -1.58 14.15
N LEU A 265 9.89 -2.02 15.41
CA LEU A 265 9.59 -1.16 16.55
C LEU A 265 10.73 -0.18 16.86
N ALA A 266 11.98 -0.54 16.55
CA ALA A 266 13.14 0.33 16.67
C ALA A 266 13.35 1.26 15.46
N SER A 267 12.53 1.14 14.41
CA SER A 267 12.69 1.94 13.20
C SER A 267 12.53 3.44 13.48
N PRO A 268 13.42 4.30 12.97
CA PRO A 268 13.25 5.76 13.06
C PRO A 268 11.94 6.26 12.45
N LEU A 269 11.30 5.47 11.58
CA LEU A 269 10.01 5.78 11.00
C LEU A 269 8.88 5.77 12.04
N ILE A 270 9.00 4.99 13.13
CA ILE A 270 7.99 4.94 14.20
C ILE A 270 7.80 6.31 14.83
N SER A 271 8.88 6.93 15.29
CA SER A 271 8.81 8.25 15.94
C SER A 271 8.45 9.38 14.97
N LEU A 272 8.77 9.19 13.68
CA LEU A 272 8.44 10.13 12.61
C LEU A 272 6.96 10.10 12.23
N PHE A 273 6.36 8.90 12.18
CA PHE A 273 5.00 8.69 11.71
C PHE A 273 3.95 8.82 12.81
N TYR A 274 4.28 8.45 14.05
CA TYR A 274 3.29 8.31 15.13
C TYR A 274 3.58 9.20 16.32
N SER A 275 2.51 9.64 16.99
CA SER A 275 2.61 10.37 18.26
C SER A 275 2.87 9.46 19.46
N ARG A 276 2.31 8.25 19.45
CA ARG A 276 2.55 7.22 20.47
C ARG A 276 3.95 6.64 20.39
N LYS A 277 4.44 6.20 21.55
CA LYS A 277 5.60 5.32 21.65
C LYS A 277 5.15 3.86 21.56
N PRO A 278 5.96 2.98 20.95
CA PRO A 278 5.69 1.55 20.97
C PRO A 278 6.00 1.00 22.37
N GLU A 279 4.99 0.91 23.23
CA GLU A 279 5.07 0.20 24.51
C GLU A 279 4.78 -1.30 24.32
#